data_AF-S8B8H7-F1
#
_entry.id   AF-S8B8H7-F1
#
_cell.length_a   1.000
_cell.length_b   1.000
_cell.length_c   1.000
_cell.angle_alpha   90.00
_cell.angle_beta   90.00
_cell.angle_gamma   90.00
#
_symmetry.space_group_name_H-M   'P 1'
#
loop_
_entity.id
_entity.type
_entity.pdbx_description
1 polymer ?
#
loop_
_entity_poly.entity_id
_entity_poly.type
_entity_poly.pdbx_seq_one_letter_code
_entity_poly.pdbx_strand_id
1 'polypeptide(L)'
;MDLRSAIDNGQFYSLPFTDLLRLVRDEYPSELERLKTAYSIPVQSKTSPSEPSPSQILYNNDYDEINRTLVGLSMLRKIHDGDYAGFAGGQQPAAQRLRESSFAWTRSLFQLGLTTSDDLYTLITSFIISDLGKSPTLAEDLQRETTIEIGSQTKPNHDLILYLVVRHAPHLIPCLDRVPSSHREILIRSIEFGAIFNFGQMAQAECLKES
;
A
#
# COMPACT_ATOMS: atom_id res chain seq x y z
N MET A 1 10.28 17.87 11.53
CA MET A 1 9.41 17.89 10.34
C MET A 1 8.71 16.56 10.30
N ASP A 2 7.39 16.55 10.17
CA ASP A 2 6.58 15.34 10.03
C ASP A 2 6.22 15.11 8.54
N LEU A 3 5.60 13.97 8.25
CA LEU A 3 5.22 13.62 6.87
C LEU A 3 4.25 14.63 6.28
N ARG A 4 3.29 15.10 7.10
CA ARG A 4 2.26 16.04 6.66
C ARG A 4 2.87 17.37 6.22
N SER A 5 3.76 17.93 7.02
CA SER A 5 4.51 19.15 6.70
C SER A 5 5.38 18.97 5.45
N ALA A 6 5.98 17.79 5.26
CA ALA A 6 6.77 17.51 4.06
C ALA A 6 5.89 17.46 2.80
N ILE A 7 4.67 16.96 2.89
CA ILE A 7 3.68 16.98 1.79
C ILE A 7 3.21 18.40 1.51
N ASP A 8 2.79 19.14 2.55
CA ASP A 8 2.24 20.49 2.42
C ASP A 8 3.26 21.48 1.81
N ASN A 9 4.55 21.27 2.06
CA ASN A 9 5.62 22.08 1.49
C ASN A 9 6.15 21.56 0.13
N GLY A 10 5.53 20.53 -0.45
CA GLY A 10 5.96 19.93 -1.72
C GLY A 10 7.29 19.17 -1.64
N GLN A 11 7.80 18.90 -0.44
CA GLN A 11 9.10 18.27 -0.21
C GLN A 11 9.05 16.73 -0.30
N PHE A 12 7.85 16.14 -0.32
CA PHE A 12 7.65 14.70 -0.42
C PHE A 12 8.44 14.08 -1.59
N TYR A 13 8.50 14.75 -2.75
CA TYR A 13 9.18 14.24 -3.94
C TYR A 13 10.70 14.47 -3.92
N SER A 14 11.18 15.53 -3.27
CA SER A 14 12.59 15.93 -3.29
C SER A 14 13.42 15.38 -2.12
N LEU A 15 12.78 14.96 -1.02
CA LEU A 15 13.51 14.44 0.14
C LEU A 15 14.30 13.18 -0.21
N PRO A 16 15.52 12.99 0.36
CA PRO A 16 16.23 11.72 0.29
C PRO A 16 15.30 10.58 0.70
N PHE A 17 15.30 9.47 -0.05
CA PHE A 17 14.34 8.40 0.18
C PHE A 17 14.44 7.84 1.60
N THR A 18 15.65 7.73 2.15
CA THR A 18 15.91 7.34 3.54
C THR A 18 15.21 8.24 4.57
N ASP A 19 15.15 9.54 4.31
CA ASP A 19 14.49 10.49 5.22
C ASP A 19 12.97 10.39 5.08
N LEU A 20 12.46 10.20 3.86
CA LEU A 20 11.03 9.91 3.66
C LEU A 20 10.62 8.63 4.39
N LEU A 21 11.42 7.55 4.31
CA LEU A 21 11.13 6.31 5.01
C LEU A 21 10.99 6.52 6.53
N ARG A 22 11.84 7.37 7.12
CA ARG A 22 11.75 7.72 8.54
C ARG A 22 10.48 8.52 8.87
N LEU A 23 10.13 9.50 8.04
CA LEU A 23 8.88 10.26 8.22
C LEU A 23 7.66 9.34 8.13
N VAL A 24 7.64 8.42 7.17
CA VAL A 24 6.56 7.43 7.02
C VAL A 24 6.52 6.50 8.23
N ARG A 25 7.67 6.03 8.73
CA ARG A 25 7.71 5.19 9.94
C ARG A 25 7.15 5.91 11.16
N ASP A 26 7.54 7.16 11.35
CA ASP A 26 7.12 7.95 12.50
C ASP A 26 5.64 8.33 12.40
N GLU A 27 5.12 8.50 11.18
CA GLU A 27 3.70 8.70 10.91
C GLU A 27 2.89 7.40 11.11
N TYR A 28 3.34 6.24 10.65
CA TYR A 28 2.53 5.00 10.64
C TYR A 28 3.12 3.87 11.51
N PRO A 29 3.43 4.11 12.80
CA PRO A 29 4.18 3.13 13.60
C PRO A 29 3.38 1.85 13.83
N SER A 30 2.08 1.95 14.13
CA SER A 30 1.21 0.80 14.40
C SER A 30 0.95 -0.03 13.15
N GLU A 31 0.72 0.63 12.02
CA GLU A 31 0.46 -0.05 10.75
C GLU A 31 1.71 -0.78 10.25
N LEU A 32 2.89 -0.14 10.30
CA LEU A 32 4.14 -0.79 9.90
C LEU A 32 4.50 -1.96 10.82
N GLU A 33 4.21 -1.88 12.12
CA GLU A 33 4.43 -3.01 13.03
C GLU A 33 3.56 -4.21 12.63
N ARG A 34 2.29 -3.98 12.29
CA ARG A 34 1.39 -5.04 11.80
C ARG A 34 1.86 -5.64 10.48
N LEU A 35 2.47 -4.86 9.60
CA LEU A 35 3.04 -5.35 8.33
C LEU A 35 4.27 -6.25 8.53
N LYS A 36 4.98 -6.18 9.67
CA LYS A 36 6.07 -7.13 9.97
C LYS A 36 5.59 -8.57 10.07
N THR A 37 4.34 -8.77 10.48
CA THR A 37 3.72 -10.10 10.66
C THR A 37 2.77 -10.46 9.52
N ALA A 38 2.58 -9.58 8.54
CA ALA A 38 1.74 -9.85 7.39
C ALA A 38 2.34 -10.98 6.56
N TYR A 39 1.51 -11.95 6.16
CA TYR A 39 2.02 -13.06 5.35
C TYR A 39 2.42 -12.55 3.96
N SER A 40 3.53 -13.09 3.45
CA SER A 40 4.03 -12.78 2.11
C SER A 40 4.30 -14.06 1.34
N ILE A 41 4.09 -14.01 0.02
CA ILE A 41 4.59 -15.06 -0.88
C ILE A 41 6.03 -14.71 -1.21
N PRO A 42 7.04 -15.53 -0.85
CA PRO A 42 8.43 -15.21 -1.12
C PRO A 42 8.65 -14.99 -2.61
N VAL A 43 9.18 -13.82 -2.98
CA VAL A 43 9.67 -13.62 -4.34
C VAL A 43 10.98 -14.38 -4.44
N GLN A 44 11.04 -15.42 -5.28
CA GLN A 44 12.31 -16.07 -5.61
C GLN A 44 13.19 -15.09 -6.42
N SER A 45 13.83 -14.14 -5.76
CA SER A 45 14.85 -13.31 -6.38
C SER A 45 16.18 -14.07 -6.31
N LYS A 46 16.78 -14.37 -7.46
CA LYS A 46 18.05 -15.11 -7.58
C LYS A 46 19.29 -14.25 -7.32
N THR A 47 19.12 -12.98 -6.96
CA THR A 47 20.21 -12.02 -6.80
C THR A 47 19.89 -11.10 -5.63
N SER A 48 20.70 -11.17 -4.56
CA SER A 48 20.66 -10.18 -3.49
C SER A 48 20.90 -8.79 -4.10
N PRO A 49 19.99 -7.83 -3.91
CA PRO A 49 20.24 -6.45 -4.35
C PRO A 49 21.47 -5.89 -3.64
N SER A 50 22.26 -5.06 -4.33
CA SER A 50 23.46 -4.42 -3.76
C SER A 50 23.13 -3.32 -2.74
N GLU A 51 21.89 -2.84 -2.74
CA GLU A 51 21.39 -1.78 -1.86
C GLU A 51 20.47 -2.37 -0.78
N PRO A 52 20.49 -1.81 0.44
CA PRO A 52 19.61 -2.26 1.52
C PRO A 52 18.14 -1.99 1.19
N SER A 53 17.27 -2.94 1.55
CA SER A 53 15.82 -2.81 1.42
C SER A 53 15.27 -1.71 2.36
N PRO A 54 14.06 -1.16 2.09
CA PRO A 54 13.44 -0.18 2.98
C PRO A 54 13.34 -0.65 4.45
N SER A 55 12.98 -1.91 4.67
CA SER A 55 12.91 -2.48 6.02
C SER A 55 14.29 -2.66 6.65
N GLN A 56 15.32 -3.02 5.88
CA GLN A 56 16.70 -3.06 6.37
C GLN A 56 17.18 -1.67 6.82
N ILE A 57 16.83 -0.61 6.09
CA ILE A 57 17.14 0.78 6.47
C ILE A 57 16.43 1.19 7.76
N LEU A 58 15.17 0.78 7.95
CA LEU A 58 14.34 1.22 9.08
C LEU A 58 14.52 0.38 10.35
N TYR A 59 14.75 -0.92 10.22
CA TYR A 59 14.66 -1.90 11.30
C TYR A 59 15.87 -2.85 11.39
N ASN A 60 16.85 -2.73 10.50
CA ASN A 60 17.98 -3.67 10.39
C ASN A 60 17.55 -5.14 10.20
N ASN A 61 16.37 -5.36 9.63
CA ASN A 61 15.81 -6.67 9.32
C ASN A 61 14.99 -6.58 8.04
N ASP A 62 14.77 -7.72 7.37
CA ASP A 62 14.06 -7.76 6.09
C ASP A 62 12.61 -8.23 6.27
N TYR A 63 11.66 -7.36 5.91
CA TYR A 63 10.23 -7.61 6.01
C TYR A 63 9.57 -7.39 4.64
N ASP A 64 9.13 -8.47 4.00
CA ASP A 64 8.64 -8.47 2.62
C ASP A 64 7.48 -7.47 2.37
N GLU A 65 6.46 -7.47 3.21
CA GLU A 65 5.29 -6.60 3.01
C GLU A 65 5.61 -5.13 3.29
N ILE A 66 6.50 -4.84 4.27
CA ILE A 66 7.03 -3.48 4.46
C ILE A 66 7.81 -3.04 3.23
N ASN A 67 8.68 -3.90 2.68
CA ASN A 67 9.45 -3.57 1.49
C ASN A 67 8.54 -3.27 0.30
N ARG A 68 7.54 -4.12 0.03
CA ARG A 68 6.58 -3.90 -1.07
C ARG A 68 5.82 -2.59 -0.91
N THR A 69 5.29 -2.35 0.28
CA THR A 69 4.56 -1.14 0.64
C THR A 69 5.41 0.11 0.40
N LEU A 70 6.63 0.13 0.95
CA LEU A 70 7.51 1.31 0.90
C LEU A 70 8.18 1.49 -0.48
N VAL A 71 8.43 0.41 -1.22
CA VAL A 71 8.82 0.50 -2.64
C VAL A 71 7.69 1.11 -3.47
N GLY A 72 6.42 0.84 -3.15
CA GLY A 72 5.27 1.52 -3.76
C GLY A 72 5.36 3.05 -3.68
N LEU A 73 5.82 3.59 -2.55
CA LEU A 73 6.04 5.04 -2.40
C LEU A 73 7.18 5.56 -3.28
N SER A 74 8.23 4.76 -3.51
CA SER A 74 9.30 5.10 -4.47
C SER A 74 8.75 5.11 -5.91
N MET A 75 7.87 4.17 -6.25
CA MET A 75 7.22 4.14 -7.56
C MET A 75 6.33 5.36 -7.79
N LEU A 76 5.64 5.84 -6.75
CA LEU A 76 4.88 7.09 -6.81
C LEU A 76 5.75 8.29 -7.19
N ARG A 77 6.96 8.40 -6.62
CA ARG A 77 7.92 9.45 -6.99
C ARG A 77 8.36 9.34 -8.44
N LYS A 78 8.66 8.13 -8.90
CA LYS A 78 9.06 7.89 -10.29
C LYS A 78 7.96 8.29 -11.27
N ILE A 79 6.70 7.97 -10.95
CA ILE A 79 5.54 8.41 -11.75
C ILE A 79 5.47 9.95 -11.78
N HIS A 80 5.57 10.60 -10.62
CA HIS A 80 5.55 12.06 -10.53
C HIS A 80 6.65 12.71 -11.40
N ASP A 81 7.89 12.25 -11.24
CA ASP A 81 9.08 12.80 -11.90
C ASP A 81 9.16 12.44 -13.39
N GLY A 82 8.30 11.51 -13.86
CA GLY A 82 8.35 11.01 -15.23
C GLY A 82 9.53 10.06 -15.48
N ASP A 83 10.10 9.47 -14.43
CA ASP A 83 11.23 8.53 -14.50
C ASP A 83 10.78 7.14 -14.97
N TYR A 84 10.45 7.04 -16.26
CA TYR A 84 10.07 5.76 -16.89
C TYR A 84 11.21 4.74 -16.80
N ALA A 85 12.46 5.17 -17.05
CA ALA A 85 13.61 4.28 -17.03
C ALA A 85 13.80 3.61 -15.67
N GLY A 86 13.70 4.37 -14.58
CA GLY A 86 13.78 3.84 -13.23
C GLY A 86 12.53 3.10 -12.77
N PHE A 87 11.35 3.40 -13.31
CA PHE A 87 10.11 2.66 -13.01
C PHE A 87 10.10 1.27 -13.68
N ALA A 88 10.48 1.22 -14.95
CA ALA A 88 10.38 0.02 -15.79
C ALA A 88 11.68 -0.80 -15.82
N GLY A 89 12.79 -0.25 -15.32
CA GLY A 89 14.12 -0.87 -15.40
C GLY A 89 14.21 -2.24 -14.76
N GLY A 90 13.52 -2.44 -13.61
CA GLY A 90 13.48 -3.72 -12.89
C GLY A 90 12.48 -4.74 -13.41
N GLN A 91 11.61 -4.37 -14.36
CA GLN A 91 10.59 -5.28 -14.89
C GLN A 91 11.23 -6.28 -15.85
N GLN A 92 11.20 -7.55 -15.47
CA GLN A 92 11.71 -8.66 -16.26
C GLN A 92 10.68 -9.77 -16.34
N PRO A 93 10.56 -10.46 -17.50
CA PRO A 93 11.28 -10.22 -18.75
C PRO A 93 10.87 -8.92 -19.46
N ALA A 94 11.71 -8.41 -20.37
CA ALA A 94 11.44 -7.18 -21.11
C ALA A 94 10.08 -7.17 -21.85
N ALA A 95 9.57 -8.35 -22.24
CA ALA A 95 8.25 -8.51 -22.84
C ALA A 95 7.07 -8.14 -21.90
N GLN A 96 7.30 -8.17 -20.59
CA GLN A 96 6.33 -7.75 -19.56
C GLN A 96 6.53 -6.29 -19.12
N ARG A 97 7.50 -5.59 -19.72
CA ARG A 97 7.76 -4.19 -19.38
C ARG A 97 6.59 -3.31 -19.81
N LEU A 98 6.10 -2.48 -18.90
CA LEU A 98 5.08 -1.48 -19.18
C LEU A 98 5.54 -0.58 -20.32
N ARG A 99 4.67 -0.29 -21.30
CA ARG A 99 5.00 0.64 -22.39
C ARG A 99 5.15 2.05 -21.85
N GLU A 100 6.06 2.83 -22.45
CA GLU A 100 6.26 4.25 -22.08
C GLU A 100 4.98 5.08 -22.24
N SER A 101 4.18 4.81 -23.28
CA SER A 101 2.87 5.46 -23.46
C SER A 101 1.87 5.12 -22.35
N SER A 102 1.87 3.88 -21.86
CA SER A 102 1.04 3.48 -20.71
C SER A 102 1.53 4.12 -19.43
N PHE A 103 2.86 4.24 -19.23
CA PHE A 103 3.43 4.97 -18.11
C PHE A 103 3.06 6.46 -18.14
N ALA A 104 3.17 7.11 -19.30
CA ALA A 104 2.78 8.50 -19.47
C ALA A 104 1.28 8.72 -19.19
N TRP A 105 0.42 7.80 -19.64
CA TRP A 105 -1.01 7.82 -19.32
C TRP A 105 -1.26 7.69 -17.82
N THR A 106 -0.61 6.73 -17.15
CA THR A 106 -0.68 6.58 -15.68
C THR A 106 -0.27 7.88 -15.00
N ARG A 107 0.85 8.48 -15.40
CA ARG A 107 1.29 9.77 -14.84
C ARG A 107 0.22 10.86 -14.97
N SER A 108 -0.43 10.98 -16.13
CA SER A 108 -1.51 11.94 -16.33
C SER A 108 -2.70 11.68 -15.40
N LEU A 109 -3.04 10.42 -15.10
CA LEU A 109 -4.08 10.10 -14.11
C LEU A 109 -3.71 10.56 -12.70
N PHE A 110 -2.46 10.34 -12.28
CA PHE A 110 -1.99 10.81 -10.98
C PHE A 110 -2.00 12.34 -10.90
N GLN A 111 -1.61 13.04 -11.97
CA GLN A 111 -1.67 14.51 -12.02
C GLN A 111 -3.10 15.06 -11.98
N LEU A 112 -4.06 14.32 -12.55
CA LEU A 112 -5.48 14.70 -12.51
C LEU A 112 -6.10 14.45 -11.14
N GLY A 113 -5.70 13.37 -10.45
CA GLY A 113 -6.29 12.95 -9.18
C GLY A 113 -5.61 13.53 -7.93
N LEU A 114 -4.33 13.88 -8.00
CA LEU A 114 -3.57 14.44 -6.86
C LEU A 114 -3.48 15.96 -6.97
N THR A 115 -4.57 16.63 -6.64
CA THR A 115 -4.70 18.09 -6.78
C THR A 115 -4.37 18.86 -5.51
N THR A 116 -4.41 18.19 -4.36
CA THR A 116 -4.19 18.76 -3.04
C THR A 116 -3.23 17.91 -2.22
N SER A 117 -2.66 18.49 -1.16
CA SER A 117 -1.90 17.75 -0.16
C SER A 117 -2.69 16.62 0.49
N ASP A 118 -4.01 16.82 0.68
CA ASP A 118 -4.89 15.81 1.25
C ASP A 118 -5.05 14.60 0.34
N ASP A 119 -5.10 14.82 -0.98
CA ASP A 119 -5.13 13.74 -1.97
C ASP A 119 -3.87 12.87 -1.86
N LEU A 120 -2.68 13.51 -1.81
CA LEU A 120 -1.40 12.80 -1.69
C LEU A 120 -1.27 12.09 -0.34
N TYR A 121 -1.62 12.75 0.76
CA TYR A 121 -1.59 12.16 2.08
C TYR A 121 -2.50 10.93 2.14
N THR A 122 -3.72 11.03 1.60
CA THR A 122 -4.70 9.94 1.55
C THR A 122 -4.20 8.79 0.68
N LEU A 123 -3.59 9.08 -0.48
CA LEU A 123 -2.99 8.06 -1.32
C LEU A 123 -1.87 7.33 -0.57
N ILE A 124 -0.98 8.04 0.12
CA ILE A 124 0.09 7.42 0.93
C ILE A 124 -0.54 6.55 2.02
N THR A 125 -1.55 7.05 2.74
CA THR A 125 -2.27 6.24 3.73
C THR A 125 -2.84 4.97 3.09
N SER A 126 -3.43 5.07 1.90
CA SER A 126 -3.97 3.90 1.19
C SER A 126 -2.92 2.84 0.88
N PHE A 127 -1.70 3.24 0.47
CA PHE A 127 -0.57 2.31 0.29
C PHE A 127 -0.17 1.64 1.59
N ILE A 128 -0.13 2.38 2.70
CA ILE A 128 0.28 1.81 4.00
C ILE A 128 -0.74 0.79 4.51
N ILE A 129 -2.04 1.07 4.33
CA ILE A 129 -3.08 0.22 4.93
C ILE A 129 -3.53 -0.93 4.04
N SER A 130 -3.29 -0.89 2.73
CA SER A 130 -3.83 -1.86 1.77
C SER A 130 -3.49 -3.31 2.12
N ASP A 131 -2.29 -3.53 2.66
CA ASP A 131 -1.81 -4.86 2.99
C ASP A 131 -2.05 -5.27 4.47
N LEU A 132 -2.67 -4.41 5.27
CA LEU A 132 -2.94 -4.72 6.68
C LEU A 132 -3.88 -5.91 6.87
N GLY A 133 -4.78 -6.16 5.91
CA GLY A 133 -5.67 -7.32 5.93
C GLY A 133 -4.92 -8.67 5.88
N LYS A 134 -3.63 -8.67 5.52
CA LYS A 134 -2.76 -9.85 5.56
C LYS A 134 -2.19 -10.13 6.95
N SER A 135 -2.35 -9.20 7.90
CA SER A 135 -1.83 -9.34 9.26
C SER A 135 -2.72 -10.29 10.08
N PRO A 136 -2.20 -11.43 10.58
CA PRO A 136 -2.98 -12.36 11.39
C PRO A 136 -3.51 -11.71 12.67
N THR A 137 -2.70 -10.85 13.30
CA THR A 137 -3.06 -10.16 14.53
C THR A 137 -4.23 -9.20 14.33
N LEU A 138 -4.35 -8.57 13.17
CA LEU A 138 -5.48 -7.69 12.88
C LEU A 138 -6.80 -8.47 12.76
N ALA A 139 -6.76 -9.65 12.14
CA ALA A 139 -7.93 -10.52 12.05
C ALA A 139 -8.34 -11.06 13.44
N GLU A 140 -7.36 -11.44 14.27
CA GLU A 140 -7.60 -11.87 15.65
C GLU A 140 -8.20 -10.74 16.50
N ASP A 141 -7.67 -9.52 16.39
CA ASP A 141 -8.19 -8.34 17.10
C ASP A 141 -9.66 -8.09 16.72
N LEU A 142 -9.98 -8.12 15.41
CA LEU A 142 -11.36 -7.98 14.91
C LEU A 142 -12.29 -9.06 15.48
N GLN A 143 -11.84 -10.33 15.51
CA GLN A 143 -12.65 -11.44 16.08
C GLN A 143 -12.87 -11.32 17.58
N ARG A 144 -11.91 -10.76 18.33
CA ARG A 144 -12.07 -10.55 19.79
C ARG A 144 -13.09 -9.46 20.09
N GLU A 145 -13.17 -8.43 19.24
CA GLU A 145 -14.00 -7.25 19.50
C GLU A 145 -15.37 -7.32 18.82
N THR A 146 -15.55 -8.21 17.85
CA THR A 146 -16.78 -8.33 17.08
C THR A 146 -17.28 -9.78 17.03
N THR A 147 -18.59 -9.96 16.88
CA THR A 147 -19.20 -11.29 16.66
C THR A 147 -19.15 -11.70 15.17
N ILE A 148 -18.29 -11.08 14.37
CA ILE A 148 -18.23 -11.29 12.93
C ILE A 148 -17.42 -12.57 12.67
N GLU A 149 -18.08 -13.57 12.08
CA GLU A 149 -17.40 -14.75 11.57
C GLU A 149 -16.59 -14.40 10.32
N ILE A 150 -15.28 -14.30 10.47
CA ILE A 150 -14.35 -14.30 9.33
C ILE A 150 -14.35 -15.75 8.84
N GLY A 151 -15.04 -16.02 7.74
CA GLY A 151 -15.36 -17.39 7.29
C GLY A 151 -14.19 -18.38 7.38
N SER A 152 -14.51 -19.66 7.62
CA SER A 152 -13.59 -20.77 7.94
C SER A 152 -12.60 -21.17 6.83
N GLN A 153 -12.33 -20.31 5.86
CA GLN A 153 -11.38 -20.52 4.79
C GLN A 153 -9.96 -20.48 5.37
N THR A 154 -9.10 -21.41 4.97
CA THR A 154 -7.69 -21.50 5.41
C THR A 154 -6.86 -20.27 5.03
N LYS A 155 -7.37 -19.42 4.12
CA LYS A 155 -6.86 -18.09 3.76
C LYS A 155 -8.03 -17.14 3.48
N PRO A 156 -8.49 -16.34 4.44
CA PRO A 156 -9.52 -15.33 4.20
C PRO A 156 -9.06 -14.28 3.16
N ASN A 157 -10.01 -13.71 2.42
CA ASN A 157 -9.73 -12.59 1.53
C ASN A 157 -9.22 -11.40 2.39
N HIS A 158 -7.95 -11.03 2.22
CA HIS A 158 -7.33 -9.95 3.00
C HIS A 158 -8.02 -8.60 2.79
N ASP A 159 -8.52 -8.31 1.58
CA ASP A 159 -9.29 -7.10 1.30
C ASP A 159 -10.61 -7.09 2.10
N LEU A 160 -11.23 -8.27 2.26
CA LEU A 160 -12.43 -8.41 3.12
C LEU A 160 -12.09 -8.17 4.59
N ILE A 161 -10.96 -8.69 5.10
CA ILE A 161 -10.54 -8.41 6.49
C ILE A 161 -10.36 -6.90 6.68
N LEU A 162 -9.61 -6.25 5.79
CA LEU A 162 -9.38 -4.82 5.87
C LEU A 162 -10.71 -4.05 5.84
N TYR A 163 -11.62 -4.42 4.93
CA TYR A 163 -12.95 -3.82 4.84
C TYR A 163 -13.76 -3.97 6.14
N LEU A 164 -13.79 -5.16 6.73
CA LEU A 164 -14.49 -5.40 7.98
C LEU A 164 -13.89 -4.58 9.13
N VAL A 165 -12.57 -4.47 9.20
CA VAL A 165 -11.89 -3.64 10.21
C VAL A 165 -12.28 -2.17 10.06
N VAL A 166 -12.14 -1.59 8.86
CA VAL A 166 -12.46 -0.15 8.68
C VAL A 166 -13.93 0.16 8.97
N ARG A 167 -14.82 -0.82 8.81
CA ARG A 167 -16.25 -0.65 9.04
C ARG A 167 -16.70 -0.89 10.48
N HIS A 168 -16.10 -1.87 11.16
CA HIS A 168 -16.57 -2.33 12.46
C HIS A 168 -15.63 -2.00 13.62
N ALA A 169 -14.34 -1.81 13.35
CA ALA A 169 -13.32 -1.52 14.34
C ALA A 169 -12.24 -0.55 13.79
N PRO A 170 -12.61 0.65 13.28
CA PRO A 170 -11.68 1.56 12.62
C PRO A 170 -10.52 2.01 13.52
N HIS A 171 -10.72 2.01 14.84
CA HIS A 171 -9.69 2.34 15.83
C HIS A 171 -8.51 1.35 15.85
N LEU A 172 -8.66 0.16 15.27
CA LEU A 172 -7.55 -0.80 15.07
C LEU A 172 -6.57 -0.36 13.96
N ILE A 173 -6.94 0.66 13.18
CA ILE A 173 -6.11 1.34 12.18
C ILE A 173 -6.08 2.85 12.52
N PRO A 174 -5.29 3.24 13.55
CA PRO A 174 -5.31 4.60 14.08
C PRO A 174 -5.00 5.69 13.04
N CYS A 175 -4.28 5.37 11.96
CA CYS A 175 -3.98 6.35 10.92
C CYS A 175 -5.23 6.91 10.20
N LEU A 176 -6.37 6.21 10.23
CA LEU A 176 -7.62 6.69 9.63
C LEU A 176 -8.15 7.97 10.27
N ASP A 177 -7.89 8.19 11.55
CA ASP A 177 -8.35 9.40 12.25
C ASP A 177 -7.62 10.67 11.78
N ARG A 178 -6.44 10.50 11.17
CA ARG A 178 -5.64 11.61 10.62
C ARG A 178 -6.00 11.97 9.18
N VAL A 179 -6.76 11.11 8.49
CA VAL A 179 -7.24 11.40 7.13
C VAL A 179 -8.46 12.32 7.23
N PRO A 180 -8.52 13.42 6.43
CA PRO A 180 -9.69 14.29 6.39
C PRO A 180 -10.97 13.51 6.12
N SER A 181 -12.08 13.89 6.74
CA SER A 181 -13.32 13.08 6.71
C SER A 181 -13.86 12.80 5.30
N SER A 182 -13.75 13.78 4.38
CA SER A 182 -14.15 13.59 2.97
C SER A 182 -13.28 12.57 2.25
N HIS A 183 -11.98 12.57 2.51
CA HIS A 183 -11.02 11.65 1.90
C HIS A 183 -11.08 10.26 2.54
N ARG A 184 -11.35 10.19 3.85
CA ARG A 184 -11.55 8.93 4.56
C ARG A 184 -12.74 8.17 4.00
N GLU A 185 -13.84 8.85 3.67
CA GLU A 185 -15.00 8.22 3.02
C GLU A 185 -14.63 7.64 1.65
N ILE A 186 -13.84 8.37 0.85
CA ILE A 186 -13.33 7.86 -0.44
C ILE A 186 -12.46 6.63 -0.22
N LEU A 187 -11.53 6.68 0.73
CA LEU A 187 -10.64 5.59 1.08
C LEU A 187 -11.42 4.33 1.50
N ILE A 188 -12.40 4.47 2.39
CA ILE A 188 -13.24 3.36 2.84
C ILE A 188 -14.02 2.75 1.67
N ARG A 189 -14.57 3.57 0.76
CA ARG A 189 -15.24 3.07 -0.44
C ARG A 189 -14.29 2.35 -1.39
N SER A 190 -13.05 2.80 -1.53
CA SER A 190 -12.03 2.10 -2.31
C SER A 190 -11.70 0.72 -1.72
N ILE A 191 -11.64 0.62 -0.39
CA ILE A 191 -11.44 -0.65 0.32
C ILE A 191 -12.66 -1.58 0.15
N GLU A 192 -13.88 -1.06 0.33
CA GLU A 192 -15.12 -1.80 0.08
C GLU A 192 -15.15 -2.35 -1.35
N PHE A 193 -14.77 -1.51 -2.31
CA PHE A 193 -14.71 -1.91 -3.72
C PHE A 193 -13.70 -3.03 -3.95
N GLY A 194 -12.49 -2.97 -3.37
CA GLY A 194 -11.51 -4.05 -3.46
C GLY A 194 -11.98 -5.36 -2.80
N ALA A 195 -12.70 -5.27 -1.69
CA ALA A 195 -13.26 -6.43 -1.00
C ALA A 195 -14.36 -7.14 -1.81
N ILE A 196 -15.20 -6.37 -2.53
CA ILE A 196 -16.27 -6.89 -3.39
C ILE A 196 -15.73 -7.33 -4.75
N PHE A 197 -14.79 -6.58 -5.29
CA PHE A 197 -14.32 -6.69 -6.67
C PHE A 197 -12.80 -6.83 -6.71
N ASN A 198 -12.33 -8.07 -6.77
CA ASN A 198 -10.91 -8.36 -6.87
C ASN A 198 -10.41 -8.10 -8.31
N PHE A 199 -9.89 -6.89 -8.55
CA PHE A 199 -9.31 -6.50 -9.84
C PHE A 199 -8.21 -7.45 -10.32
N GLY A 200 -7.44 -8.03 -9.39
CA GLY A 200 -6.40 -9.00 -9.71
C GLY A 200 -6.97 -10.25 -10.40
N GLN A 201 -8.05 -10.79 -9.85
CA GLN A 201 -8.77 -11.91 -10.44
C GLN A 201 -9.42 -11.55 -11.78
N MET A 202 -10.00 -10.35 -11.90
CA MET A 202 -10.55 -9.87 -13.18
C MET A 202 -9.46 -9.78 -14.25
N ALA A 203 -8.31 -9.17 -13.92
CA ALA A 203 -7.20 -9.01 -14.86
C ALA A 203 -6.58 -10.35 -15.26
N GLN A 204 -6.68 -11.36 -14.40
CA GLN A 204 -6.23 -12.74 -14.65
C GLN A 204 -7.31 -13.62 -15.29
N ALA A 205 -8.52 -13.09 -15.55
CA ALA A 205 -9.68 -13.83 -16.02
C ALA A 205 -10.05 -15.03 -15.12
N GLU A 206 -9.75 -14.96 -13.83
CA GLU A 206 -10.14 -15.95 -12.82
C GLU A 206 -11.58 -15.68 -12.37
N CYS A 207 -12.56 -15.88 -13.27
CA CYS A 207 -13.96 -15.96 -12.86
C CYS A 207 -14.25 -17.34 -12.24
N LEU A 208 -15.05 -17.36 -11.18
CA LEU A 208 -15.72 -18.58 -10.74
C LEU A 208 -16.50 -19.16 -11.93
N LYS A 209 -16.42 -20.47 -12.14
CA LYS A 209 -17.12 -21.18 -13.24
C LYS A 209 -18.57 -20.69 -13.33
N GLU A 210 -18.99 -20.28 -14.52
CA GLU A 210 -20.42 -20.16 -14.83
C GLU A 210 -21.05 -21.53 -14.57
N SER A 211 -21.96 -21.57 -13.61
CA SER A 211 -22.77 -22.74 -13.25
C SER A 211 -23.92 -22.94 -14.22
#